data_AF-A0A0A2IKI0-F1
#
_entry.id   AF-A0A0A2IKI0-F1
#
_cell.length_a   1.000
_cell.length_b   1.000
_cell.length_c   1.000
_cell.angle_alpha   90.00
_cell.angle_beta   90.00
_cell.angle_gamma   90.00
#
_symmetry.space_group_name_H-M   'P 1'
#
loop_
_entity.id
_entity.type
_entity.pdbx_description
1 polymer ?
#
loop_
_entity_poly.entity_id
_entity_poly.type
_entity_poly.pdbx_seq_one_letter_code
_entity_poly.pdbx_strand_id
1 'polypeptide(L)'
;MVGRYNSAQSPQSAGTGYLNMNDTATTQLPRILCLHGGGTNAVIFRMQCRVLEKRLGCSFRFVYAQAPFTSVEPGPDVTSVYKDCGPFRVWLRDHRMPGVWTSRDVAAGIDAALALAMAADDAKGATGDWVGILGFSQGAKVAASILYRQQRCGMTSFRFAILFAGSGPLVWLMPDLPQPRGLVDAATPFTHPAPAWLTLGSDEHILRLPTIHVHGLKDPGLDRHRDLLREYCDPLQATLLEWEGDHRMPIKSRDVETIVQQIHKAAQETATQSLMTSLDGVMFREDAYKIPVEKGFSMQRISVYTEHSYGIA
;
A
#
# COMPACT_ATOMS: atom_id res chain seq x y z
N MET A 1 50.15 31.87 -34.08
CA MET A 1 48.78 32.43 -34.09
C MET A 1 47.87 31.39 -33.46
N VAL A 2 47.50 31.61 -32.22
CA VAL A 2 46.89 30.64 -31.30
C VAL A 2 45.37 30.77 -31.35
N GLY A 3 44.67 29.63 -31.31
CA GLY A 3 43.22 29.49 -31.41
C GLY A 3 42.45 30.17 -30.28
N ARG A 4 41.24 30.64 -30.60
CA ARG A 4 40.27 31.17 -29.63
C ARG A 4 39.27 30.09 -29.25
N TYR A 5 39.35 29.66 -28.00
CA TYR A 5 38.29 28.97 -27.28
C TYR A 5 37.16 29.97 -26.98
N ASN A 6 35.92 29.63 -27.32
CA ASN A 6 34.73 30.27 -26.75
C ASN A 6 34.00 29.22 -25.90
N SER A 7 34.18 29.34 -24.58
CA SER A 7 33.43 28.63 -23.55
C SER A 7 32.02 29.21 -23.45
N ALA A 8 31.02 28.44 -23.87
CA ALA A 8 29.62 28.74 -23.59
C ALA A 8 29.31 28.37 -22.12
N GLN A 9 28.93 29.37 -21.33
CA GLN A 9 28.54 29.25 -19.94
C GLN A 9 27.20 28.49 -19.82
N SER A 10 27.17 27.55 -18.89
CA SER A 10 25.98 26.85 -18.40
C SER A 10 25.07 27.80 -17.61
N PRO A 11 23.73 27.73 -17.75
CA PRO A 11 22.84 28.46 -16.86
C PRO A 11 22.80 27.78 -15.50
N GLN A 12 23.29 28.48 -14.48
CA GLN A 12 23.10 28.14 -13.08
C GLN A 12 21.60 28.24 -12.73
N SER A 13 20.98 27.13 -12.33
CA SER A 13 19.63 27.14 -11.76
C SER A 13 19.69 27.65 -10.32
N ALA A 14 19.45 28.95 -10.14
CA ALA A 14 19.07 29.51 -8.85
C ALA A 14 17.63 29.06 -8.53
N GLY A 15 17.45 28.37 -7.41
CA GLY A 15 16.17 27.85 -6.96
C GLY A 15 16.15 27.65 -5.46
N THR A 16 16.46 28.70 -4.70
CA THR A 16 16.30 28.75 -3.25
C THR A 16 14.82 28.85 -2.87
N GLY A 17 14.35 27.87 -2.10
CA GLY A 17 13.49 28.07 -0.94
C GLY A 17 12.21 28.86 -1.12
N TYR A 18 11.20 28.28 -1.76
CA TYR A 18 9.81 28.55 -1.40
C TYR A 18 9.23 27.27 -0.81
N LEU A 19 9.38 27.09 0.51
CA LEU A 19 8.47 26.22 1.24
C LEU A 19 7.08 26.81 1.08
N ASN A 20 6.24 26.12 0.31
CA ASN A 20 4.87 26.50 0.05
C ASN A 20 4.16 26.65 1.41
N MET A 21 3.67 27.83 1.78
CA MET A 21 3.08 28.10 3.12
C MET A 21 1.93 27.14 3.48
N ASN A 22 1.29 26.53 2.49
CA ASN A 22 0.29 25.48 2.65
C ASN A 22 0.87 24.12 3.11
N ASP A 23 2.14 23.84 2.82
CA ASP A 23 2.80 22.57 3.15
C ASP A 23 3.10 22.47 4.65
N THR A 24 3.48 23.59 5.29
CA THR A 24 3.67 23.68 6.74
C THR A 24 2.36 23.62 7.53
N ALA A 25 1.26 24.12 6.97
CA ALA A 25 -0.03 24.18 7.66
C ALA A 25 -0.70 22.80 7.87
N THR A 26 -0.21 21.75 7.19
CA THR A 26 -0.82 20.42 7.20
C THR A 26 0.05 19.35 7.85
N THR A 27 1.19 19.71 8.45
CA THR A 27 2.16 18.78 9.03
C THR A 27 1.60 17.93 10.18
N GLN A 28 0.60 18.45 10.89
CA GLN A 28 -0.08 17.74 11.98
C GLN A 28 -1.26 16.89 11.50
N LEU A 29 -1.68 17.01 10.24
CA LEU A 29 -2.85 16.27 9.74
C LEU A 29 -2.51 14.78 9.56
N PRO A 30 -3.48 13.89 9.79
CA PRO A 30 -3.37 12.49 9.42
C PRO A 30 -2.93 12.31 7.96
N ARG A 31 -2.02 11.37 7.70
CA ARG A 31 -1.36 11.18 6.41
C ARG A 31 -1.93 10.00 5.64
N ILE A 32 -2.13 10.21 4.34
CA ILE A 32 -2.51 9.18 3.37
C ILE A 32 -1.35 9.00 2.39
N LEU A 33 -0.80 7.80 2.32
CA LEU A 33 0.24 7.43 1.36
C LEU A 33 -0.39 7.06 0.02
N CYS A 34 0.02 7.69 -1.08
CA CYS A 34 -0.60 7.57 -2.38
C CYS A 34 0.31 6.85 -3.39
N LEU A 35 -0.19 5.76 -3.97
CA LEU A 35 0.50 4.91 -4.94
C LEU A 35 -0.11 5.05 -6.34
N HIS A 36 0.68 5.56 -7.27
CA HIS A 36 0.25 5.81 -8.66
C HIS A 36 0.03 4.52 -9.47
N GLY A 37 -0.66 4.62 -10.62
CA GLY A 37 -0.82 3.49 -11.55
C GLY A 37 0.49 3.06 -12.25
N GLY A 38 0.46 1.96 -12.99
CA GLY A 38 1.61 1.53 -13.79
C GLY A 38 1.85 2.49 -14.98
N GLY A 39 3.12 2.78 -15.30
CA GLY A 39 3.47 3.62 -16.44
C GLY A 39 3.19 5.11 -16.23
N THR A 40 3.07 5.56 -14.97
CA THR A 40 2.96 6.98 -14.59
C THR A 40 3.98 7.29 -13.49
N ASN A 41 3.84 8.40 -12.76
CA ASN A 41 4.71 8.74 -11.64
C ASN A 41 3.98 9.56 -10.57
N ALA A 42 4.67 9.85 -9.46
CA ALA A 42 4.10 10.55 -8.32
C ALA A 42 3.60 11.96 -8.67
N VAL A 43 4.31 12.65 -9.58
CA VAL A 43 3.96 14.01 -10.02
C VAL A 43 2.64 14.00 -10.79
N ILE A 44 2.51 13.12 -11.78
CA ILE A 44 1.28 12.97 -12.57
C ILE A 44 0.13 12.53 -11.66
N PHE A 45 0.38 11.60 -10.75
CA PHE A 45 -0.68 11.10 -9.88
C PHE A 45 -1.20 12.18 -8.93
N ARG A 46 -0.33 13.06 -8.41
CA ARG A 46 -0.76 14.25 -7.68
C ARG A 46 -1.68 15.15 -8.52
N MET A 47 -1.37 15.37 -9.79
CA MET A 47 -2.24 16.12 -10.70
C MET A 47 -3.60 15.43 -10.93
N GLN A 48 -3.60 14.09 -11.03
CA GLN A 48 -4.81 13.29 -11.17
C GLN A 48 -5.68 13.35 -9.90
N CYS A 49 -5.05 13.38 -8.71
CA CYS A 49 -5.71 13.46 -7.41
C CYS A 49 -6.11 14.88 -6.98
N ARG A 50 -5.75 15.93 -7.73
CA ARG A 50 -5.90 17.35 -7.31
C ARG A 50 -7.29 17.73 -6.77
N VAL A 51 -8.36 17.18 -7.34
CA VAL A 51 -9.74 17.49 -6.91
C VAL A 51 -10.03 16.82 -5.56
N LEU A 52 -9.63 15.56 -5.41
CA LEU A 52 -9.76 14.81 -4.17
C LEU A 52 -8.89 15.41 -3.05
N GLU A 53 -7.61 15.68 -3.33
CA GLU A 53 -6.66 16.32 -2.39
C GLU A 53 -7.19 17.68 -1.92
N LYS A 54 -7.74 18.51 -2.83
CA LYS A 54 -8.34 19.78 -2.46
C LYS A 54 -9.53 19.64 -1.50
N ARG A 55 -10.36 18.62 -1.68
CA ARG A 55 -11.55 18.40 -0.83
C ARG A 55 -11.21 17.83 0.55
N LEU A 56 -10.13 17.05 0.63
CA LEU A 56 -9.67 16.42 1.87
C LEU A 56 -8.56 17.21 2.58
N GLY A 57 -8.04 18.28 1.98
CA GLY A 57 -6.83 18.98 2.44
C GLY A 57 -6.93 19.67 3.80
N CYS A 58 -8.13 19.84 4.36
CA CYS A 58 -8.33 20.32 5.73
C CYS A 58 -8.31 19.19 6.78
N SER A 59 -8.25 17.93 6.36
CA SER A 59 -8.39 16.78 7.26
C SER A 59 -7.33 15.71 7.04
N PHE A 60 -6.73 15.67 5.86
CA PHE A 60 -5.67 14.73 5.52
C PHE A 60 -4.56 15.41 4.74
N ARG A 61 -3.34 14.96 4.99
CA ARG A 61 -2.15 15.27 4.19
C ARG A 61 -1.88 14.12 3.24
N PHE A 62 -1.71 14.42 1.95
CA PHE A 62 -1.45 13.42 0.90
C PHE A 62 0.04 13.37 0.60
N VAL A 63 0.62 12.17 0.62
CA VAL A 63 2.05 11.95 0.32
C VAL A 63 2.17 10.95 -0.82
N TYR A 64 2.78 11.36 -1.92
CA TYR A 64 2.83 10.57 -3.15
C TYR A 64 4.15 9.81 -3.26
N ALA A 65 4.10 8.49 -3.18
CA ALA A 65 5.26 7.65 -3.34
C ALA A 65 5.57 7.41 -4.82
N GLN A 66 6.86 7.33 -5.14
CA GLN A 66 7.34 7.08 -6.49
C GLN A 66 7.70 5.61 -6.65
N ALA A 67 7.07 4.92 -7.60
CA ALA A 67 7.38 3.51 -7.83
C ALA A 67 8.87 3.31 -8.22
N PRO A 68 9.50 2.22 -7.76
CA PRO A 68 10.96 2.06 -7.83
C PRO A 68 11.48 1.76 -9.24
N PHE A 69 10.68 1.09 -10.08
CA PHE A 69 11.16 0.57 -11.36
C PHE A 69 10.80 1.49 -12.51
N THR A 70 11.70 1.66 -13.46
CA THR A 70 11.45 2.43 -14.69
C THR A 70 10.52 1.67 -15.61
N SER A 71 9.50 2.35 -16.12
CA SER A 71 8.63 1.80 -17.16
C SER A 71 9.27 1.95 -18.54
N VAL A 72 9.08 0.95 -19.40
CA VAL A 72 9.50 1.04 -20.82
C VAL A 72 8.51 1.90 -21.61
N GLU A 73 7.23 1.89 -21.22
CA GLU A 73 6.17 2.64 -21.88
C GLU A 73 5.33 3.45 -20.87
N PRO A 74 4.78 4.61 -21.28
CA PRO A 74 3.72 5.26 -20.53
C PRO A 74 2.51 4.33 -20.35
N GLY A 75 1.77 4.51 -19.26
CA GLY A 75 0.52 3.81 -19.03
C GLY A 75 -0.54 4.18 -20.07
N PRO A 76 -1.60 3.36 -20.24
CA PRO A 76 -2.75 3.74 -21.05
C PRO A 76 -3.27 5.12 -20.57
N ASP A 77 -3.59 5.99 -21.51
CA ASP A 77 -4.09 7.37 -21.31
C ASP A 77 -3.07 8.43 -20.82
N VAL A 78 -1.80 8.08 -20.59
CA VAL A 78 -0.74 9.04 -20.23
C VAL A 78 -0.16 9.76 -21.46
N THR A 79 -0.21 9.12 -22.63
CA THR A 79 0.49 9.51 -23.86
C THR A 79 0.01 10.81 -24.52
N SER A 80 -1.19 11.29 -24.22
CA SER A 80 -1.72 12.52 -24.84
C SER A 80 -1.41 13.79 -24.02
N VAL A 81 -1.53 13.73 -22.69
CA VAL A 81 -1.43 14.90 -21.79
C VAL A 81 -0.10 14.95 -21.04
N TYR A 82 0.52 13.80 -20.75
CA TYR A 82 1.66 13.70 -19.84
C TYR A 82 2.90 13.08 -20.50
N LYS A 83 2.95 13.04 -21.84
CA LYS A 83 4.06 12.47 -22.60
C LYS A 83 5.43 13.01 -22.20
N ASP A 84 5.49 14.30 -21.84
CA ASP A 84 6.73 15.00 -21.49
C ASP A 84 7.00 14.99 -19.98
N CYS A 85 6.14 14.34 -19.20
CA CYS A 85 6.26 14.25 -17.74
C CYS A 85 7.00 12.98 -17.28
N GLY A 86 7.80 12.37 -18.15
CA GLY A 86 8.66 11.24 -17.79
C GLY A 86 9.77 11.62 -16.79
N PRO A 87 10.51 10.64 -16.23
CA PRO A 87 10.40 9.21 -16.51
C PRO A 87 9.15 8.57 -15.88
N PHE A 88 8.59 7.58 -16.57
CA PHE A 88 7.48 6.77 -16.08
C PHE A 88 7.98 5.61 -15.24
N ARG A 89 7.19 5.20 -14.25
CA ARG A 89 7.54 4.15 -13.29
C ARG A 89 6.44 3.12 -13.13
N VAL A 90 6.83 1.95 -12.63
CA VAL A 90 5.94 0.83 -12.30
C VAL A 90 6.32 0.24 -10.93
N TRP A 91 5.33 -0.30 -10.25
CA TRP A 91 5.49 -1.03 -8.99
C TRP A 91 5.76 -2.52 -9.21
N LEU A 92 5.10 -3.08 -10.23
CA LEU A 92 5.14 -4.50 -10.57
C LEU A 92 5.54 -4.64 -12.03
N ARG A 93 6.24 -5.73 -12.33
CA ARG A 93 6.67 -6.06 -13.69
C ARG A 93 5.47 -6.17 -14.62
N ASP A 94 5.55 -5.59 -15.81
CA ASP A 94 4.66 -5.92 -16.92
C ASP A 94 5.29 -7.06 -17.74
N HIS A 95 4.49 -7.98 -18.28
CA HIS A 95 4.98 -9.07 -19.14
C HIS A 95 5.87 -8.61 -20.31
N ARG A 96 5.71 -7.36 -20.76
CA ARG A 96 6.50 -6.74 -21.83
C ARG A 96 7.88 -6.28 -21.40
N MET A 97 8.15 -6.22 -20.09
CA MET A 97 9.42 -5.74 -19.56
C MET A 97 10.49 -6.84 -19.58
N PRO A 98 11.68 -6.55 -20.13
CA PRO A 98 12.78 -7.50 -20.17
C PRO A 98 13.43 -7.67 -18.80
N GLY A 99 14.20 -8.75 -18.65
CA GLY A 99 14.95 -9.05 -17.43
C GLY A 99 14.25 -10.02 -16.49
N VAL A 100 15.05 -10.57 -15.57
CA VAL A 100 14.56 -11.45 -14.50
C VAL A 100 14.36 -10.58 -13.26
N TRP A 101 13.14 -10.59 -12.73
CA TRP A 101 12.81 -9.90 -11.49
C TRP A 101 12.59 -10.97 -10.44
N THR A 102 13.24 -10.84 -9.29
CA THR A 102 12.97 -11.73 -8.16
C THR A 102 11.93 -11.08 -7.25
N SER A 103 11.12 -11.90 -6.58
CA SER A 103 10.14 -11.40 -5.60
C SER A 103 10.81 -10.61 -4.48
N ARG A 104 12.05 -10.96 -4.13
CA ARG A 104 12.88 -10.22 -3.18
C ARG A 104 13.19 -8.81 -3.65
N ASP A 105 13.67 -8.66 -4.88
CA ASP A 105 14.01 -7.34 -5.42
C ASP A 105 12.77 -6.47 -5.57
N VAL A 106 11.65 -7.06 -5.98
CA VAL A 106 10.36 -6.35 -6.09
C VAL A 106 9.86 -5.87 -4.73
N ALA A 107 9.79 -6.77 -3.75
CA ALA A 107 9.35 -6.42 -2.40
C ALA A 107 10.26 -5.35 -1.77
N ALA A 108 11.58 -5.53 -1.86
CA ALA A 108 12.55 -4.57 -1.33
C ALA A 108 12.48 -3.20 -2.03
N GLY A 109 12.29 -3.18 -3.35
CA GLY A 109 12.13 -1.94 -4.10
C GLY A 109 10.85 -1.18 -3.70
N ILE A 110 9.74 -1.90 -3.51
CA ILE A 110 8.50 -1.32 -3.00
C ILE A 110 8.74 -0.75 -1.60
N ASP A 111 9.32 -1.52 -0.69
CA ASP A 111 9.59 -1.08 0.68
C ASP A 111 10.47 0.17 0.74
N ALA A 112 11.54 0.21 -0.07
CA ALA A 112 12.41 1.37 -0.17
C ALA A 112 11.67 2.61 -0.71
N ALA A 113 10.80 2.46 -1.70
CA ALA A 113 10.01 3.55 -2.27
C ALA A 113 9.03 4.15 -1.24
N LEU A 114 8.38 3.31 -0.45
CA LEU A 114 7.48 3.73 0.62
C LEU A 114 8.26 4.43 1.74
N ALA A 115 9.34 3.81 2.23
CA ALA A 115 10.17 4.37 3.29
C ALA A 115 10.75 5.73 2.90
N LEU A 116 11.21 5.88 1.65
CA LEU A 116 11.73 7.15 1.13
C LEU A 116 10.64 8.24 1.12
N ALA A 117 9.44 7.92 0.65
CA ALA A 117 8.33 8.88 0.62
C ALA A 117 7.90 9.31 2.03
N MET A 118 7.83 8.37 2.96
CA MET A 118 7.47 8.63 4.36
C MET A 118 8.55 9.47 5.05
N ALA A 119 9.82 9.07 4.95
CA ALA A 119 10.94 9.79 5.54
C ALA A 119 11.13 11.19 4.94
N ALA A 120 10.89 11.36 3.64
CA ALA A 120 10.95 12.67 3.00
C ALA A 120 9.84 13.61 3.49
N ASP A 121 8.68 13.08 3.90
CA ASP A 121 7.61 13.88 4.50
C ASP A 121 7.90 14.19 5.98
N ASP A 122 8.42 13.23 6.74
CA ASP A 122 8.91 13.44 8.11
C ASP A 122 10.01 14.51 8.14
N ALA A 123 10.94 14.50 7.16
CA ALA A 123 12.00 15.50 7.04
C ALA A 123 11.47 16.93 6.73
N LYS A 124 10.22 17.06 6.29
CA LYS A 124 9.53 18.36 6.16
C LYS A 124 8.86 18.81 7.46
N GLY A 125 8.99 18.03 8.54
CA GLY A 125 8.38 18.30 9.84
C GLY A 125 6.97 17.75 10.00
N ALA A 126 6.52 16.83 9.14
CA ALA A 126 5.23 16.18 9.30
C ALA A 126 5.24 15.19 10.48
N THR A 127 4.20 15.23 11.29
CA THR A 127 4.09 14.44 12.54
C THR A 127 2.77 13.67 12.64
N GLY A 128 1.77 13.96 11.79
CA GLY A 128 0.48 13.26 11.84
C GLY A 128 0.61 11.75 11.56
N ASP A 129 -0.30 10.94 12.06
CA ASP A 129 -0.20 9.48 11.88
C ASP A 129 -0.41 9.05 10.42
N TRP A 130 0.25 7.97 10.00
CA TRP A 130 -0.02 7.31 8.72
C TRP A 130 -1.31 6.48 8.82
N VAL A 131 -2.44 7.08 8.45
CA VAL A 131 -3.77 6.51 8.70
C VAL A 131 -4.35 5.74 7.53
N GLY A 132 -3.91 6.01 6.31
CA GLY A 132 -4.47 5.37 5.13
C GLY A 132 -3.48 5.21 4.00
N ILE A 133 -3.80 4.29 3.10
CA ILE A 133 -3.07 4.08 1.85
C ILE A 133 -4.04 4.15 0.67
N LEU A 134 -3.75 5.01 -0.30
CA LEU A 134 -4.54 5.20 -1.51
C LEU A 134 -3.75 4.64 -2.68
N GLY A 135 -4.39 3.82 -3.52
CA GLY A 135 -3.78 3.35 -4.75
C GLY A 135 -4.70 3.49 -5.96
N PHE A 136 -4.12 3.66 -7.13
CA PHE A 136 -4.82 3.62 -8.43
C PHE A 136 -4.27 2.50 -9.31
N SER A 137 -5.14 1.68 -9.92
CA SER A 137 -4.78 0.63 -10.87
C SER A 137 -3.70 -0.32 -10.30
N GLN A 138 -2.51 -0.39 -10.90
CA GLN A 138 -1.39 -1.16 -10.34
C GLN A 138 -1.04 -0.75 -8.91
N GLY A 139 -1.09 0.55 -8.59
CA GLY A 139 -0.88 1.06 -7.24
C GLY A 139 -1.96 0.62 -6.25
N ALA A 140 -3.21 0.41 -6.69
CA ALA A 140 -4.28 -0.12 -5.85
C ALA A 140 -4.05 -1.60 -5.49
N LYS A 141 -3.59 -2.41 -6.45
CA LYS A 141 -3.17 -3.81 -6.18
C LYS A 141 -2.07 -3.85 -5.12
N VAL A 142 -1.06 -2.97 -5.24
CA VAL A 142 0.05 -2.88 -4.29
C VAL A 142 -0.42 -2.36 -2.93
N ALA A 143 -1.29 -1.35 -2.89
CA ALA A 143 -1.86 -0.82 -1.64
C ALA A 143 -2.63 -1.89 -0.85
N ALA A 144 -3.49 -2.68 -1.53
CA ALA A 144 -4.20 -3.79 -0.91
C ALA A 144 -3.24 -4.89 -0.42
N SER A 145 -2.17 -5.16 -1.18
CA SER A 145 -1.15 -6.15 -0.82
C SER A 145 -0.32 -5.72 0.40
N ILE A 146 -0.01 -4.43 0.53
CA ILE A 146 0.64 -3.86 1.71
C ILE A 146 -0.26 -3.98 2.94
N LEU A 147 -1.55 -3.66 2.80
CA LEU A 147 -2.52 -3.80 3.88
C LEU A 147 -2.67 -5.26 4.31
N TYR A 148 -2.66 -6.20 3.36
CA TYR A 148 -2.64 -7.63 3.68
C TYR A 148 -1.35 -8.05 4.40
N ARG A 149 -0.18 -7.58 3.96
CA ARG A 149 1.08 -7.83 4.68
C ARG A 149 1.02 -7.30 6.11
N GLN A 150 0.45 -6.11 6.32
CA GLN A 150 0.22 -5.57 7.66
C GLN A 150 -0.65 -6.50 8.51
N GLN A 151 -1.74 -7.02 7.99
CA GLN A 151 -2.59 -7.98 8.71
C GLN A 151 -1.82 -9.24 9.15
N ARG A 152 -0.81 -9.66 8.37
CA ARG A 152 -0.03 -10.88 8.67
C ARG A 152 1.08 -10.66 9.69
N CYS A 153 1.72 -9.50 9.71
CA CYS A 153 2.95 -9.30 10.48
C CYS A 153 3.11 -7.91 11.12
N GLY A 154 2.15 -7.00 10.97
CA GLY A 154 2.15 -5.70 11.64
C GLY A 154 3.21 -4.70 11.17
N MET A 155 3.77 -4.86 9.96
CA MET A 155 4.87 -4.01 9.46
C MET A 155 4.52 -2.52 9.27
N THR A 156 3.24 -2.18 9.13
CA THR A 156 2.74 -0.81 8.98
C THR A 156 1.54 -0.58 9.88
N SER A 157 1.03 0.65 9.95
CA SER A 157 -0.10 1.03 10.83
C SER A 157 -1.25 1.71 10.08
N PHE A 158 -1.42 1.42 8.78
CA PHE A 158 -2.53 1.97 8.02
C PHE A 158 -3.85 1.42 8.55
N ARG A 159 -4.83 2.29 8.74
CA ARG A 159 -6.14 1.91 9.28
C ARG A 159 -7.12 1.48 8.19
N PHE A 160 -6.95 1.97 6.97
CA PHE A 160 -7.78 1.63 5.82
C PHE A 160 -7.04 1.84 4.50
N ALA A 161 -7.51 1.20 3.43
CA ALA A 161 -7.06 1.48 2.07
C ALA A 161 -8.17 2.06 1.18
N ILE A 162 -7.78 2.90 0.22
CA ILE A 162 -8.64 3.48 -0.81
C ILE A 162 -8.16 2.98 -2.18
N LEU A 163 -8.95 2.15 -2.83
CA LEU A 163 -8.57 1.35 -3.98
C LEU A 163 -9.35 1.81 -5.22
N PHE A 164 -8.73 2.64 -6.05
CA PHE A 164 -9.30 3.06 -7.33
C PHE A 164 -8.89 2.09 -8.43
N ALA A 165 -9.87 1.50 -9.13
CA ALA A 165 -9.63 0.62 -10.28
C ALA A 165 -8.58 -0.49 -10.03
N GLY A 166 -8.50 -1.01 -8.80
CA GLY A 166 -7.54 -2.05 -8.42
C GLY A 166 -7.92 -3.42 -8.95
N SER A 167 -6.96 -4.33 -9.11
CA SER A 167 -7.25 -5.70 -9.54
C SER A 167 -6.51 -6.73 -8.71
N GLY A 168 -7.14 -7.86 -8.45
CA GLY A 168 -6.50 -9.04 -7.86
C GLY A 168 -5.54 -9.71 -8.84
N PRO A 169 -4.84 -10.77 -8.43
CA PRO A 169 -4.71 -11.25 -7.05
C PRO A 169 -3.90 -10.29 -6.18
N LEU A 170 -3.97 -10.45 -4.86
CA LEU A 170 -3.02 -9.82 -3.95
C LEU A 170 -1.61 -10.38 -4.17
N VAL A 171 -0.61 -9.53 -3.97
CA VAL A 171 0.81 -9.83 -4.15
C VAL A 171 1.44 -10.20 -2.82
N TRP A 172 2.19 -11.29 -2.79
CA TRP A 172 2.96 -11.69 -1.64
C TRP A 172 4.26 -10.87 -1.54
N LEU A 173 4.35 -10.01 -0.53
CA LEU A 173 5.46 -9.08 -0.29
C LEU A 173 6.39 -9.53 0.85
N MET A 174 6.38 -10.82 1.18
CA MET A 174 7.23 -11.44 2.21
C MET A 174 7.98 -12.64 1.63
N PRO A 175 8.95 -12.41 0.72
CA PRO A 175 9.58 -13.45 -0.09
C PRO A 175 10.35 -14.51 0.73
N ASP A 176 10.69 -14.20 1.98
CA ASP A 176 11.36 -15.11 2.91
C ASP A 176 10.42 -16.09 3.63
N LEU A 177 9.11 -15.92 3.45
CA LEU A 177 8.08 -16.72 4.11
C LEU A 177 7.26 -17.51 3.07
N PRO A 178 6.72 -18.69 3.44
CA PRO A 178 5.84 -19.46 2.57
C PRO A 178 4.64 -18.62 2.11
N GLN A 179 4.42 -18.60 0.79
CA GLN A 179 3.31 -17.88 0.19
C GLN A 179 1.97 -18.59 0.52
N PRO A 180 0.99 -17.89 1.12
CA PRO A 180 -0.34 -18.44 1.34
C PRO A 180 -1.09 -18.71 0.04
N ARG A 181 -2.03 -19.66 0.06
CA ARG A 181 -2.90 -19.93 -1.09
C ARG A 181 -3.76 -18.71 -1.42
N GLY A 182 -3.99 -18.45 -2.70
CA GLY A 182 -4.76 -17.30 -3.18
C GLY A 182 -3.92 -16.11 -3.62
N LEU A 183 -2.67 -15.98 -3.18
CA LEU A 183 -1.79 -14.88 -3.58
C LEU A 183 -0.95 -15.22 -4.82
N VAL A 184 -0.29 -14.20 -5.38
CA VAL A 184 0.75 -14.34 -6.40
C VAL A 184 2.08 -13.81 -5.91
N ASP A 185 3.16 -14.39 -6.42
CA ASP A 185 4.51 -13.94 -6.15
C ASP A 185 4.77 -12.54 -6.74
N ALA A 186 5.56 -11.68 -6.07
CA ALA A 186 5.82 -10.32 -6.51
C ALA A 186 6.55 -10.19 -7.86
N ALA A 187 7.25 -11.23 -8.32
CA ALA A 187 7.82 -11.29 -9.66
C ALA A 187 6.79 -11.66 -10.75
N THR A 188 5.60 -12.13 -10.38
CA THR A 188 4.52 -12.45 -11.32
C THR A 188 4.12 -11.18 -12.07
N PRO A 189 4.19 -11.15 -13.41
CA PRO A 189 3.89 -9.92 -14.10
C PRO A 189 2.41 -9.52 -13.93
N PHE A 190 2.18 -8.22 -13.72
CA PHE A 190 0.90 -7.63 -13.36
C PHE A 190 -0.26 -8.01 -14.30
N THR A 191 0.05 -8.19 -15.57
CA THR A 191 -0.90 -8.50 -16.65
C THR A 191 -1.23 -10.00 -16.77
N HIS A 192 -0.54 -10.88 -16.04
CA HIS A 192 -0.89 -12.30 -16.08
C HIS A 192 -2.25 -12.53 -15.41
N PRO A 193 -3.18 -13.20 -16.10
CA PRO A 193 -4.46 -13.53 -15.50
C PRO A 193 -4.26 -14.52 -14.36
N ALA A 194 -4.98 -14.28 -13.26
CA ALA A 194 -5.08 -15.25 -12.19
C ALA A 194 -5.86 -16.47 -12.67
N PRO A 195 -5.41 -17.70 -12.41
CA PRO A 195 -6.25 -18.84 -12.65
C PRO A 195 -7.43 -18.85 -11.66
N ALA A 196 -8.62 -19.25 -12.12
CA ALA A 196 -9.83 -19.28 -11.29
C ALA A 196 -9.71 -20.18 -10.05
N TRP A 197 -8.83 -21.18 -10.07
CA TRP A 197 -8.59 -22.07 -8.92
C TRP A 197 -7.71 -21.45 -7.84
N LEU A 198 -7.10 -20.28 -8.08
CA LEU A 198 -6.13 -19.67 -7.16
C LEU A 198 -6.74 -19.45 -5.77
N THR A 199 -7.98 -18.97 -5.71
CA THR A 199 -8.72 -18.67 -4.48
C THR A 199 -9.58 -19.86 -3.98
N LEU A 200 -9.71 -20.92 -4.77
CA LEU A 200 -10.67 -22.00 -4.51
C LEU A 200 -10.38 -22.73 -3.19
N GLY A 201 -11.32 -22.72 -2.24
CA GLY A 201 -11.22 -23.52 -1.02
C GLY A 201 -10.15 -23.06 -0.02
N SER A 202 -9.79 -21.78 -0.01
CA SER A 202 -8.93 -21.17 1.02
C SER A 202 -9.40 -19.74 1.30
N ASP A 203 -9.31 -19.29 2.54
CA ASP A 203 -9.57 -17.91 2.97
C ASP A 203 -8.29 -17.22 3.49
N GLU A 204 -7.12 -17.84 3.26
CA GLU A 204 -5.83 -17.30 3.72
C GLU A 204 -5.51 -15.95 3.07
N HIS A 205 -5.96 -15.75 1.83
CA HIS A 205 -5.74 -14.54 1.04
C HIS A 205 -6.70 -13.39 1.37
N ILE A 206 -7.69 -13.60 2.24
CA ILE A 206 -8.70 -12.58 2.55
C ILE A 206 -8.09 -11.43 3.35
N LEU A 207 -8.17 -10.23 2.78
CA LEU A 207 -7.91 -8.95 3.43
C LEU A 207 -9.10 -8.57 4.30
N ARG A 208 -8.86 -8.56 5.61
CA ARG A 208 -9.82 -8.29 6.70
C ARG A 208 -9.62 -6.91 7.33
N LEU A 209 -8.77 -6.06 6.73
CA LEU A 209 -8.65 -4.66 7.13
C LEU A 209 -9.56 -3.78 6.25
N PRO A 210 -10.05 -2.65 6.76
CA PRO A 210 -11.00 -1.80 6.04
C PRO A 210 -10.51 -1.35 4.66
N THR A 211 -11.36 -1.50 3.65
CA THR A 211 -11.09 -1.09 2.26
C THR A 211 -12.25 -0.29 1.67
N ILE A 212 -11.93 0.76 0.92
CA ILE A 212 -12.88 1.53 0.12
C ILE A 212 -12.54 1.27 -1.34
N HIS A 213 -13.43 0.62 -2.06
CA HIS A 213 -13.30 0.33 -3.48
C HIS A 213 -14.03 1.39 -4.30
N VAL A 214 -13.36 1.97 -5.28
CA VAL A 214 -13.93 2.97 -6.19
C VAL A 214 -13.85 2.46 -7.62
N HIS A 215 -15.01 2.13 -8.21
CA HIS A 215 -15.14 1.48 -9.52
C HIS A 215 -15.79 2.42 -10.54
N GLY A 216 -15.12 2.64 -11.68
CA GLY A 216 -15.72 3.29 -12.84
C GLY A 216 -16.55 2.29 -13.64
N LEU A 217 -17.83 2.55 -13.85
CA LEU A 217 -18.75 1.64 -14.55
C LEU A 217 -18.44 1.47 -16.05
N LYS A 218 -17.60 2.35 -16.62
CA LYS A 218 -17.14 2.31 -18.01
C LYS A 218 -15.68 1.88 -18.13
N ASP A 219 -15.07 1.45 -17.02
CA ASP A 219 -13.71 0.94 -17.02
C ASP A 219 -13.66 -0.42 -17.75
N PRO A 220 -12.81 -0.60 -18.77
CA PRO A 220 -12.66 -1.90 -19.43
C PRO A 220 -12.12 -3.00 -18.50
N GLY A 221 -11.56 -2.63 -17.35
CA GLY A 221 -11.10 -3.53 -16.30
C GLY A 221 -12.11 -3.80 -15.18
N LEU A 222 -13.36 -3.35 -15.29
CA LEU A 222 -14.36 -3.39 -14.20
C LEU A 222 -14.51 -4.78 -13.56
N ASP A 223 -14.54 -5.85 -14.36
CA ASP A 223 -14.67 -7.21 -13.84
C ASP A 223 -13.49 -7.57 -12.93
N ARG A 224 -12.26 -7.18 -13.28
CA ARG A 224 -11.07 -7.39 -12.43
C ARG A 224 -11.14 -6.61 -11.11
N HIS A 225 -11.82 -5.46 -11.10
CA HIS A 225 -12.03 -4.66 -9.88
C HIS A 225 -13.06 -5.32 -8.97
N ARG A 226 -14.12 -5.86 -9.56
CA ARG A 226 -15.14 -6.65 -8.85
C ARG A 226 -14.56 -7.94 -8.30
N ASP A 227 -13.66 -8.60 -9.02
CA ASP A 227 -12.96 -9.80 -8.54
C ASP A 227 -12.07 -9.48 -7.34
N LEU A 228 -11.33 -8.36 -7.36
CA LEU A 228 -10.55 -7.93 -6.19
C LEU A 228 -11.44 -7.74 -4.96
N LEU A 229 -12.59 -7.09 -5.13
CA LEU A 229 -13.54 -6.87 -4.04
C LEU A 229 -14.15 -8.18 -3.52
N ARG A 230 -14.64 -9.04 -4.43
CA ARG A 230 -15.42 -10.22 -4.07
C ARG A 230 -14.57 -11.38 -3.56
N GLU A 231 -13.43 -11.60 -4.20
CA GLU A 231 -12.62 -12.79 -3.95
C GLU A 231 -11.52 -12.53 -2.91
N TYR A 232 -11.08 -11.29 -2.70
CA TYR A 232 -9.90 -11.00 -1.87
C TYR A 232 -10.17 -10.16 -0.63
N CYS A 233 -11.36 -9.57 -0.48
CA CYS A 233 -11.66 -8.66 0.62
C CYS A 233 -12.82 -9.19 1.46
N ASP A 234 -12.72 -9.04 2.78
CA ASP A 234 -13.81 -9.37 3.69
C ASP A 234 -15.00 -8.44 3.41
N PRO A 235 -16.19 -8.96 3.06
CA PRO A 235 -17.35 -8.14 2.74
C PRO A 235 -17.84 -7.28 3.91
N LEU A 236 -17.48 -7.61 5.16
CA LEU A 236 -17.81 -6.79 6.33
C LEU A 236 -16.86 -5.60 6.51
N GLN A 237 -15.70 -5.61 5.83
CA GLN A 237 -14.66 -4.59 5.92
C GLN A 237 -14.53 -3.78 4.62
N ALA A 238 -15.22 -4.21 3.56
CA ALA A 238 -15.17 -3.56 2.25
C ALA A 238 -16.38 -2.65 2.00
N THR A 239 -16.11 -1.43 1.57
CA THR A 239 -17.12 -0.47 1.08
C THR A 239 -16.95 -0.28 -0.43
N LEU A 240 -18.04 -0.34 -1.20
CA LEU A 240 -18.02 -0.12 -2.64
C LEU A 240 -18.67 1.21 -3.03
N LEU A 241 -17.98 1.98 -3.86
CA LEU A 241 -18.47 3.17 -4.54
C LEU A 241 -18.36 2.99 -6.05
N GLU A 242 -19.49 3.11 -6.75
CA GLU A 242 -19.53 3.06 -8.21
C GLU A 242 -19.86 4.45 -8.79
N TRP A 243 -19.25 4.79 -9.93
CA TRP A 243 -19.49 6.08 -10.60
C TRP A 243 -19.45 5.93 -12.12
N GLU A 244 -20.06 6.88 -12.82
CA GLU A 244 -20.18 6.92 -14.29
C GLU A 244 -18.87 7.39 -14.97
N GLY A 245 -17.80 6.62 -14.77
CA GLY A 245 -16.45 6.92 -15.25
C GLY A 245 -15.72 5.73 -15.87
N ASP A 246 -14.68 6.07 -16.63
CA ASP A 246 -13.68 5.20 -17.26
C ASP A 246 -12.47 4.97 -16.31
N HIS A 247 -11.34 4.51 -16.85
CA HIS A 247 -10.12 4.16 -16.10
C HIS A 247 -9.33 5.40 -15.63
N ARG A 248 -9.93 6.24 -14.78
CA ARG A 248 -9.28 7.46 -14.25
C ARG A 248 -9.79 7.85 -12.86
N MET A 249 -9.15 8.87 -12.27
CA MET A 249 -9.63 9.48 -11.03
C MET A 249 -10.93 10.29 -11.27
N PRO A 250 -11.93 10.19 -10.37
CA PRO A 250 -13.13 11.02 -10.43
C PRO A 250 -12.80 12.52 -10.29
N ILE A 251 -13.44 13.35 -11.12
CA ILE A 251 -13.25 14.81 -11.12
C ILE A 251 -14.55 15.61 -10.96
N LYS A 252 -15.71 14.97 -11.15
CA LYS A 252 -17.00 15.63 -10.99
C LYS A 252 -17.33 15.78 -9.52
N SER A 253 -17.79 16.97 -9.11
CA SER A 253 -18.01 17.31 -7.70
C SER A 253 -18.91 16.33 -6.96
N ARG A 254 -19.96 15.80 -7.62
CA ARG A 254 -20.87 14.81 -7.03
C ARG A 254 -20.15 13.51 -6.67
N ASP A 255 -19.45 12.91 -7.64
CA ASP A 255 -18.77 11.63 -7.45
C ASP A 255 -17.64 11.75 -6.42
N VAL A 256 -16.88 12.85 -6.48
CA VAL A 256 -15.80 13.13 -5.51
C VAL A 256 -16.36 13.31 -4.11
N GLU A 257 -17.50 13.98 -3.94
CA GLU A 257 -18.09 14.21 -2.61
C GLU A 257 -18.50 12.90 -1.93
N THR A 258 -19.08 11.95 -2.67
CA THR A 258 -19.41 10.63 -2.12
C THR A 258 -18.15 9.89 -1.62
N ILE A 259 -17.05 10.00 -2.36
CA ILE A 259 -15.76 9.39 -1.97
C ILE A 259 -15.19 10.07 -0.71
N VAL A 260 -15.21 11.41 -0.67
CA VAL A 260 -14.76 12.21 0.47
C VAL A 260 -15.51 11.79 1.74
N GLN A 261 -16.83 11.66 1.67
CA GLN A 261 -17.67 11.25 2.79
C GLN A 261 -17.29 9.84 3.31
N GLN A 262 -17.06 8.87 2.42
CA GLN A 262 -16.65 7.53 2.86
C GLN A 262 -15.24 7.51 3.46
N ILE A 263 -14.30 8.32 2.96
CA ILE A 263 -12.97 8.43 3.55
C ILE A 263 -13.04 9.00 4.97
N HIS A 264 -13.84 10.04 5.19
CA HIS A 264 -14.06 10.59 6.53
C HIS A 264 -14.70 9.56 7.47
N LYS A 265 -15.73 8.86 7.00
CA LYS A 265 -16.41 7.80 7.76
C LYS A 265 -15.42 6.70 8.18
N ALA A 266 -14.68 6.13 7.22
CA ALA A 266 -13.70 5.09 7.51
C ALA A 266 -12.61 5.56 8.49
N ALA A 267 -12.13 6.80 8.36
CA ALA A 267 -11.16 7.36 9.28
C ALA A 267 -11.70 7.53 10.71
N GLN A 268 -12.98 7.87 10.87
CA GLN A 268 -13.64 7.99 12.18
C GLN A 268 -13.89 6.63 12.83
N GLU A 269 -14.42 5.68 12.07
CA GLU A 269 -14.73 4.33 12.55
C GLU A 269 -13.46 3.60 13.00
N THR A 270 -12.41 3.67 12.19
CA THR A 270 -11.13 3.00 12.51
C THR A 270 -10.33 3.68 13.62
N ALA A 271 -10.48 5.00 13.80
CA ALA A 271 -9.93 5.70 14.96
C ALA A 271 -10.57 5.20 16.26
N THR A 272 -11.90 5.05 16.25
CA THR A 272 -12.66 4.57 17.41
C THR A 272 -12.28 3.15 17.78
N GLN A 273 -12.18 2.25 16.80
CA GLN A 273 -11.73 0.87 17.00
C GLN A 273 -10.33 0.81 17.62
N SER A 274 -9.39 1.61 17.11
CA SER A 274 -8.01 1.67 17.63
C SER A 274 -7.97 2.11 19.10
N LEU A 275 -8.81 3.08 19.49
CA LEU A 275 -8.94 3.54 20.87
C LEU A 275 -9.54 2.46 21.78
N MET A 276 -10.58 1.76 21.32
CA MET A 276 -11.21 0.67 22.10
C MET A 276 -10.22 -0.48 22.34
N THR A 277 -9.49 -0.92 21.32
CA THR A 277 -8.46 -1.96 21.48
C THR A 277 -7.35 -1.54 22.43
N SER A 278 -6.97 -0.25 22.43
CA SER A 278 -5.99 0.28 23.38
C SER A 278 -6.52 0.31 24.82
N LEU A 279 -7.79 0.64 25.03
CA LEU A 279 -8.40 0.67 26.36
C LEU A 279 -8.54 -0.74 26.94
N ASP A 280 -8.98 -1.71 26.15
CA ASP A 280 -9.05 -3.11 26.57
C ASP A 280 -7.66 -3.63 26.96
N GLY A 281 -6.62 -3.35 26.16
CA GLY A 281 -5.24 -3.74 26.47
C GLY A 281 -4.65 -3.11 27.75
N VAL A 282 -5.17 -1.96 28.19
CA VAL A 282 -4.80 -1.32 29.47
C VAL A 282 -5.59 -1.92 30.63
N MET A 283 -6.87 -2.23 30.42
CA MET A 283 -7.77 -2.78 31.44
C MET A 283 -7.41 -4.21 31.86
N PHE A 284 -6.74 -4.99 30.98
CA PHE A 284 -6.20 -6.32 31.31
C PHE A 284 -4.78 -6.31 31.92
N ARG A 285 -4.24 -5.14 32.31
CA ARG A 285 -2.86 -5.02 32.84
C ARG A 285 -2.75 -4.78 34.36
N GLU A 286 -3.86 -4.77 35.09
CA GLU A 286 -3.87 -4.78 36.57
C GLU A 286 -4.30 -6.15 37.09
N ASP A 287 -3.30 -6.96 37.47
CA ASP A 287 -3.32 -8.03 38.49
C ASP A 287 -2.34 -9.16 38.14
N ALA A 288 -1.04 -8.88 38.27
CA ALA A 288 -0.04 -9.93 38.45
C ALA A 288 0.66 -9.68 39.79
N TYR A 289 0.03 -10.18 40.86
CA TYR A 289 0.58 -10.22 42.21
C TYR A 289 1.94 -10.92 42.22
N LYS A 290 2.90 -10.26 42.88
CA LYS A 290 4.23 -10.77 43.22
C LYS A 290 4.10 -12.02 44.10
N ILE A 291 4.84 -13.08 43.75
CA ILE A 291 5.19 -14.16 44.69
C ILE A 291 6.72 -14.18 44.82
N PRO A 292 7.30 -14.14 46.04
CA PRO A 292 8.74 -14.17 46.24
C PRO A 292 9.28 -15.60 46.11
N VAL A 293 10.45 -15.73 45.49
CA VAL A 293 11.21 -16.99 45.40
C VAL A 293 11.98 -17.19 46.71
N GLU A 294 11.59 -18.17 47.52
CA GLU A 294 12.43 -18.71 48.59
C GLU A 294 13.27 -19.90 48.10
N LYS A 295 14.53 -19.92 48.53
CA LYS A 295 15.53 -20.98 48.30
C LYS A 295 15.36 -22.13 49.30
N GLY A 296 15.55 -23.38 48.86
CA GLY A 296 15.81 -24.49 49.80
C GLY A 296 15.85 -25.91 49.21
N PHE A 297 17.06 -26.40 48.90
CA PHE A 297 17.62 -27.76 49.04
C PHE A 297 16.84 -29.09 48.78
N SER A 298 17.49 -29.95 47.95
CA SER A 298 17.71 -31.43 48.07
C SER A 298 16.50 -32.38 47.90
N MET A 299 16.54 -33.60 47.33
CA MET A 299 17.59 -34.62 47.18
C MET A 299 17.13 -35.70 46.14
N GLN A 300 18.10 -36.30 45.42
CA GLN A 300 18.17 -37.70 44.94
C GLN A 300 17.23 -38.32 43.87
N ARG A 301 17.90 -38.75 42.78
CA ARG A 301 17.83 -40.02 42.01
C ARG A 301 16.59 -40.93 42.15
N ILE A 302 16.10 -41.42 41.00
CA ILE A 302 16.25 -42.81 40.53
C ILE A 302 15.95 -42.87 39.02
N SER A 303 16.80 -43.61 38.30
CA SER A 303 16.70 -43.96 36.88
C SER A 303 16.16 -45.39 36.77
N VAL A 304 15.23 -45.66 35.86
CA VAL A 304 15.03 -47.01 35.31
C VAL A 304 14.60 -46.90 33.84
N TYR A 305 15.42 -47.47 32.97
CA TYR A 305 15.17 -47.75 31.55
C TYR A 305 14.19 -48.92 31.40
N THR A 306 13.37 -48.93 30.35
CA THR A 306 13.16 -50.12 29.49
C THR A 306 12.59 -49.72 28.14
N GLU A 307 13.32 -50.10 27.09
CA GLU A 307 12.94 -50.13 25.67
C GLU A 307 12.08 -51.37 25.32
N HIS A 308 11.66 -51.43 24.05
CA HIS A 308 11.16 -52.57 23.24
C HIS A 308 9.61 -52.72 23.20
N SER A 309 8.93 -52.95 22.07
CA SER A 309 9.35 -53.31 20.70
C SER A 309 8.17 -53.12 19.72
N TYR A 310 8.52 -52.98 18.44
CA TYR A 310 7.64 -53.15 17.27
C TYR A 310 7.13 -54.60 17.14
N GLY A 311 5.93 -54.77 16.58
CA GLY A 311 5.41 -56.05 16.10
C GLY A 311 4.36 -55.85 15.00
N ILE A 312 4.71 -56.27 13.78
CA ILE A 312 3.85 -56.38 12.59
C ILE A 312 3.13 -57.72 12.63
N ALA A 313 1.86 -57.73 12.24
CA ALA A 313 1.20 -58.79 11.47
C ALA A 313 0.11 -58.15 10.60
#